data_AF-A0A336KKH1-F1
#
_entry.id   AF-A0A336KKH1-F1
#
_cell.length_a   1.000
_cell.length_b   1.000
_cell.length_c   1.000
_cell.angle_alpha   90.00
_cell.angle_beta   90.00
_cell.angle_gamma   90.00
#
_symmetry.space_group_name_H-M   'P 1'
#
loop_
_entity.id
_entity.type
_entity.pdbx_description
1 polymer ?
#
loop_
_entity_poly.entity_id
_entity_poly.type
_entity_poly.pdbx_seq_one_letter_code
_entity_poly.pdbx_strand_id
1 'polypeptide(L)'
;MKIQRNDNKEHSSSESKDYGLWRDRVAFWFMGICNNYGFNVILAAAHDIIVELSPKPSNDIKYVRNCNSMSTVYAHNRHLINLNSRSCISTWSSGTGGAGIIGTVSYSALKQLGFASQQLMLGMISVPIFEAIIFWGLLRHKKVTVIQAENGHNENNKDIEQHKETSSAPSIIDRIKFLPKLLKYAIPLFVIYFSQYFINQGLFELIYFPKIWLSKADQYRWFQATYQISVFISRSSINLINFKAVWLLAVLQSINLIYLLFEAIYYFTPNIYVIFFVIFLEGLFGGGAYAKTFYRISEEVPEHQRQFSMAIITVSDTPGVALAGIVALPVHDAICNLPIPSRLL
;
A
#
# COMPACT_ATOMS: atom_id res chain seq x y z
N MET A 1 49.80 -42.11 20.78
CA MET A 1 50.09 -41.23 19.63
C MET A 1 48.84 -40.40 19.37
N LYS A 2 49.00 -39.07 19.28
CA LYS A 2 47.94 -38.07 19.39
C LYS A 2 46.94 -38.08 18.21
N ILE A 3 45.71 -37.76 18.57
CA ILE A 3 44.54 -37.37 17.77
C ILE A 3 44.89 -36.25 16.79
N GLN A 4 44.33 -36.29 15.57
CA GLN A 4 43.91 -35.06 14.89
C GLN A 4 42.67 -35.31 14.01
N ARG A 5 41.60 -34.62 14.39
CA ARG A 5 40.34 -34.38 13.66
C ARG A 5 40.64 -33.54 12.42
N ASN A 6 40.03 -33.88 11.29
CA ASN A 6 39.92 -32.97 10.15
C ASN A 6 38.72 -32.03 10.40
N ASP A 7 39.03 -30.82 10.86
CA ASP A 7 38.07 -29.72 10.96
C ASP A 7 38.04 -28.90 9.66
N ASN A 8 36.82 -28.65 9.20
CA ASN A 8 36.31 -27.43 8.56
C ASN A 8 37.21 -26.64 7.58
N LYS A 9 36.82 -26.67 6.29
CA LYS A 9 36.84 -25.46 5.45
C LYS A 9 35.42 -25.09 5.09
N GLU A 10 34.77 -24.38 6.01
CA GLU A 10 33.61 -23.54 5.69
C GLU A 10 34.04 -22.52 4.64
N HIS A 11 33.35 -22.53 3.50
CA HIS A 11 33.39 -21.45 2.53
C HIS A 11 32.69 -20.25 3.16
N SER A 12 33.44 -19.42 3.90
CA SER A 12 32.96 -18.12 4.34
C SER A 12 32.77 -17.25 3.10
N SER A 13 31.54 -17.19 2.60
CA SER A 13 31.12 -16.17 1.64
C SER A 13 31.31 -14.80 2.29
N SER A 14 32.43 -14.15 1.99
CA SER A 14 32.64 -12.76 2.36
C SER A 14 31.57 -11.91 1.67
N GLU A 15 30.50 -11.56 2.38
CA GLU A 15 29.55 -10.53 1.97
C GLU A 15 30.35 -9.23 1.77
N SER A 16 30.69 -8.92 0.52
CA SER A 16 31.20 -7.61 0.16
C SER A 16 30.16 -6.58 0.59
N LYS A 17 30.49 -5.69 1.53
CA LYS A 17 29.66 -4.54 1.87
C LYS A 17 29.49 -3.69 0.61
N ASP A 18 28.35 -3.83 -0.08
CA ASP A 18 28.02 -3.06 -1.26
C ASP A 18 27.74 -1.60 -0.84
N TYR A 19 28.73 -0.74 -1.01
CA TYR A 19 28.71 0.66 -0.58
C TYR A 19 27.62 1.51 -1.26
N GLY A 20 26.93 1.03 -2.30
CA GLY A 20 25.79 1.75 -2.88
C GLY A 20 24.41 1.26 -2.44
N LEU A 21 24.35 0.27 -1.54
CA LEU A 21 23.07 -0.27 -1.04
C LEU A 21 22.26 0.80 -0.26
N TRP A 22 22.93 1.76 0.40
CA TRP A 22 22.26 2.86 1.10
C TRP A 22 21.60 3.84 0.12
N ARG A 23 22.26 4.11 -1.02
CA ARG A 23 21.75 5.02 -2.05
C ARG A 23 20.49 4.44 -2.69
N ASP A 24 20.50 3.15 -2.97
CA ASP A 24 19.32 2.45 -3.48
C ASP A 24 18.20 2.48 -2.44
N ARG A 25 18.48 2.22 -1.15
CA ARG A 25 17.47 2.34 -0.09
C ARG A 25 16.84 3.74 -0.06
N VAL A 26 17.63 4.80 -0.09
CA VAL A 26 17.13 6.19 -0.10
C VAL A 26 16.28 6.45 -1.35
N ALA A 27 16.72 6.02 -2.53
CA ALA A 27 15.95 6.15 -3.77
C ALA A 27 14.61 5.42 -3.71
N PHE A 28 14.60 4.18 -3.21
CA PHE A 28 13.39 3.39 -3.04
C PHE A 28 12.42 4.01 -2.02
N TRP A 29 12.93 4.66 -0.97
CA TRP A 29 12.08 5.36 -0.01
C TRP A 29 11.36 6.55 -0.65
N PHE A 30 12.11 7.42 -1.34
CA PHE A 30 11.53 8.60 -1.97
C PHE A 30 10.61 8.26 -3.14
N MET A 31 10.96 7.27 -3.98
CA MET A 31 10.03 6.82 -5.02
C MET A 31 8.74 6.23 -4.41
N GLY A 32 8.84 5.53 -3.28
CA GLY A 32 7.67 5.10 -2.52
C GLY A 32 6.79 6.28 -2.07
N ILE A 33 7.39 7.39 -1.65
CA ILE A 33 6.67 8.62 -1.30
C ILE A 33 5.97 9.21 -2.52
N CYS A 34 6.73 9.47 -3.59
CA CYS A 34 6.21 10.08 -4.82
C CYS A 34 5.01 9.31 -5.38
N ASN A 35 5.10 7.98 -5.36
CA ASN A 35 4.08 7.13 -5.95
C ASN A 35 2.70 7.27 -5.29
N ASN A 36 2.65 7.60 -4.00
CA ASN A 36 1.40 7.62 -3.23
C ASN A 36 1.05 9.03 -2.68
N TYR A 37 1.96 10.00 -2.78
CA TYR A 37 1.77 11.34 -2.23
C TYR A 37 0.52 12.04 -2.81
N GLY A 38 0.40 12.08 -4.13
CA GLY A 38 -0.74 12.75 -4.80
C GLY A 38 -2.08 12.15 -4.40
N PHE A 39 -2.17 10.82 -4.35
CA PHE A 39 -3.37 10.12 -3.91
C PHE A 39 -3.79 10.49 -2.48
N ASN A 40 -2.85 10.53 -1.53
CA ASN A 40 -3.15 10.84 -0.13
C ASN A 40 -3.55 12.30 0.09
N VAL A 41 -2.98 13.23 -0.68
CA VAL A 41 -3.42 14.64 -0.66
C VAL A 41 -4.82 14.78 -1.26
N ILE A 42 -5.14 14.07 -2.35
CA ILE A 42 -6.50 14.06 -2.93
C ILE A 42 -7.51 13.54 -1.90
N LEU A 43 -7.20 12.44 -1.20
CA LEU A 43 -8.05 11.91 -0.13
C LEU A 43 -8.24 12.94 1.00
N ALA A 44 -7.18 13.62 1.42
CA ALA A 44 -7.27 14.65 2.45
C ALA A 44 -8.09 15.88 1.97
N ALA A 45 -8.03 16.19 0.68
CA ALA A 45 -8.74 17.30 0.05
C ALA A 45 -10.18 16.98 -0.37
N ALA A 46 -10.59 15.71 -0.37
CA ALA A 46 -11.83 15.25 -0.98
C ALA A 46 -13.05 16.02 -0.45
N HIS A 47 -13.20 16.14 0.87
CA HIS A 47 -14.30 16.87 1.50
C HIS A 47 -14.31 18.36 1.10
N ASP A 48 -13.14 19.01 1.02
CA ASP A 48 -13.05 20.43 0.67
C ASP A 48 -13.42 20.67 -0.80
N ILE A 49 -12.98 19.78 -1.69
CA ILE A 49 -13.32 19.84 -3.12
C ILE A 49 -14.82 19.65 -3.33
N ILE A 50 -15.42 18.68 -2.65
CA ILE A 50 -16.86 18.40 -2.78
C ILE A 50 -17.70 19.57 -2.28
N VAL A 51 -17.31 20.20 -1.16
CA VAL A 51 -18.01 21.38 -0.63
C VAL A 51 -17.85 22.60 -1.55
N GLU A 52 -16.67 22.79 -2.14
CA GLU A 52 -16.40 23.90 -3.07
C GLU A 52 -17.15 23.76 -4.40
N LEU A 53 -17.39 22.52 -4.85
CA LEU A 53 -18.09 22.22 -6.11
C LEU A 53 -19.62 22.02 -5.94
N SER A 54 -20.10 21.80 -4.72
CA SER A 54 -21.54 21.57 -4.48
C SER A 54 -22.32 22.89 -4.48
N PRO A 55 -23.47 22.97 -5.19
CA PRO A 55 -24.34 24.13 -5.10
C PRO A 55 -24.85 24.32 -3.67
N LYS A 56 -24.95 25.58 -3.20
CA LYS A 56 -25.46 25.90 -1.85
C LYS A 56 -26.85 25.26 -1.65
N PRO A 57 -27.09 24.57 -0.53
CA PRO A 57 -28.36 23.88 -0.31
C PRO A 57 -29.52 24.88 -0.24
N SER A 58 -30.59 24.58 -0.98
CA SER A 58 -31.89 25.25 -0.85
C SER A 58 -32.58 24.81 0.45
N ASN A 59 -33.19 25.77 1.16
CA ASN A 59 -33.86 25.61 2.46
C ASN A 59 -35.14 24.74 2.40
N ASP A 60 -35.03 23.47 2.02
CA ASP A 60 -36.09 22.48 2.27
C ASP A 60 -35.66 21.58 3.43
N ILE A 61 -36.30 21.75 4.59
CA ILE A 61 -36.06 20.96 5.79
C ILE A 61 -36.64 19.56 5.55
N LYS A 62 -35.83 18.68 4.98
CA LYS A 62 -36.03 17.23 4.99
C LYS A 62 -35.07 16.65 6.03
N TYR A 63 -35.60 15.96 7.04
CA TYR A 63 -34.81 15.31 8.12
C TYR A 63 -34.01 14.11 7.56
N VAL A 64 -33.00 14.40 6.75
CA VAL A 64 -32.14 13.42 6.07
C VAL A 64 -30.73 13.54 6.65
N ARG A 65 -29.99 12.42 6.74
CA ARG A 65 -28.59 12.44 7.17
C ARG A 65 -27.78 13.36 6.23
N ASN A 66 -26.97 14.24 6.80
CA ASN A 66 -26.17 15.21 6.03
C ASN A 66 -24.93 14.52 5.43
N CYS A 67 -25.13 13.90 4.26
CA CYS A 67 -24.15 13.13 3.51
C CYS A 67 -23.61 13.94 2.31
N ASN A 68 -22.28 13.98 2.08
CA ASN A 68 -21.72 14.63 0.89
C ASN A 68 -21.57 13.61 -0.25
N SER A 69 -21.48 14.10 -1.49
CA SER A 69 -21.26 13.25 -2.66
C SER A 69 -19.84 12.66 -2.69
N MET A 70 -19.72 11.34 -2.64
CA MET A 70 -18.42 10.66 -2.69
C MET A 70 -17.70 10.84 -4.04
N SER A 71 -16.41 11.15 -4.00
CA SER A 71 -15.53 11.19 -5.17
C SER A 71 -14.64 9.95 -5.26
N THR A 72 -14.74 9.18 -6.34
CA THR A 72 -13.86 8.02 -6.63
C THR A 72 -12.70 8.46 -7.52
N VAL A 73 -11.55 8.77 -6.93
CA VAL A 73 -10.31 9.03 -7.69
C VAL A 73 -9.36 7.83 -7.53
N TYR A 74 -9.15 7.09 -8.62
CA TYR A 74 -8.22 5.97 -8.67
C TYR A 74 -7.09 6.27 -9.66
N ALA A 75 -5.88 6.48 -9.14
CA ALA A 75 -4.65 6.51 -9.93
C ALA A 75 -3.57 5.78 -9.12
N HIS A 76 -3.22 4.56 -9.55
CA HIS A 76 -2.14 3.79 -8.94
C HIS A 76 -1.17 3.34 -10.04
N ASN A 77 -0.04 4.05 -10.16
CA ASN A 77 1.08 3.60 -10.98
C ASN A 77 1.91 2.61 -10.15
N ARG A 78 2.21 1.42 -10.68
CA ARG A 78 2.91 0.39 -9.90
C ARG A 78 3.87 -0.43 -10.76
N HIS A 79 5.03 0.17 -11.04
CA HIS A 79 6.03 -0.44 -11.90
C HIS A 79 7.48 -0.33 -11.37
N LEU A 80 7.75 -0.59 -10.09
CA LEU A 80 9.15 -0.54 -9.60
C LEU A 80 9.55 -1.59 -8.55
N ILE A 81 9.02 -2.82 -8.60
CA ILE A 81 9.53 -3.93 -7.77
C ILE A 81 10.36 -4.90 -8.61
N ASN A 82 11.43 -4.40 -9.23
CA ASN A 82 12.32 -5.23 -10.07
C ASN A 82 13.77 -5.30 -9.57
N LEU A 83 14.03 -4.97 -8.30
CA LEU A 83 15.36 -5.08 -7.70
C LEU A 83 15.31 -5.97 -6.44
N ASN A 84 16.02 -7.10 -6.53
CA ASN A 84 15.91 -8.32 -5.74
C ASN A 84 16.49 -8.22 -4.30
N SER A 85 16.35 -7.08 -3.59
CA SER A 85 16.83 -6.95 -2.20
C SER A 85 15.69 -6.76 -1.20
N ARG A 86 15.65 -7.60 -0.14
CA ARG A 86 14.65 -7.53 0.95
C ARG A 86 14.58 -6.12 1.56
N SER A 87 15.73 -5.44 1.67
CA SER A 87 15.82 -4.07 2.18
C SER A 87 15.14 -3.05 1.27
N CYS A 88 15.23 -3.19 -0.07
CA CYS A 88 14.55 -2.27 -0.99
C CYS A 88 13.03 -2.38 -0.90
N ILE A 89 12.49 -3.60 -0.78
CA ILE A 89 11.04 -3.84 -0.63
C ILE A 89 10.53 -3.20 0.67
N SER A 90 11.24 -3.42 1.78
CA SER A 90 10.90 -2.83 3.08
C SER A 90 10.98 -1.29 3.03
N THR A 91 12.01 -0.74 2.39
CA THR A 91 12.21 0.71 2.32
C THR A 91 11.19 1.40 1.40
N TRP A 92 10.87 0.80 0.25
CA TRP A 92 9.77 1.24 -0.61
C TRP A 92 8.43 1.19 0.11
N SER A 93 8.14 0.08 0.79
CA SER A 93 6.91 -0.07 1.56
C SER A 93 6.81 0.99 2.66
N SER A 94 7.88 1.25 3.41
CA SER A 94 7.93 2.34 4.39
C SER A 94 7.70 3.71 3.74
N GLY A 95 8.36 4.01 2.61
CA GLY A 95 8.17 5.26 1.86
C GLY A 95 6.72 5.48 1.42
N THR A 96 6.06 4.44 0.91
CA THR A 96 4.63 4.52 0.53
C THR A 96 3.69 4.76 1.73
N GLY A 97 4.06 4.33 2.94
CA GLY A 97 3.35 4.70 4.17
C GLY A 97 3.65 6.13 4.60
N GLY A 98 4.91 6.57 4.48
CA GLY A 98 5.31 7.95 4.76
C GLY A 98 4.63 8.97 3.85
N ALA A 99 4.35 8.58 2.60
CA ALA A 99 3.55 9.36 1.67
C ALA A 99 2.18 9.78 2.22
N GLY A 100 1.56 8.91 3.02
CA GLY A 100 0.27 9.16 3.67
C GLY A 100 0.36 10.29 4.67
N ILE A 101 1.31 10.17 5.60
CA ILE A 101 1.56 11.20 6.63
C ILE A 101 1.96 12.51 5.97
N ILE A 102 2.98 12.47 5.10
CA ILE A 102 3.52 13.67 4.46
C ILE A 102 2.44 14.35 3.61
N GLY A 103 1.63 13.60 2.86
CA GLY A 103 0.54 14.15 2.05
C GLY A 103 -0.57 14.79 2.88
N THR A 104 -1.09 14.10 3.91
CA THR A 104 -2.18 14.65 4.73
C THR A 104 -1.72 15.85 5.56
N VAL A 105 -0.51 15.78 6.13
CA VAL A 105 0.06 16.87 6.94
C VAL A 105 0.42 18.07 6.06
N SER A 106 1.06 17.86 4.91
CA SER A 106 1.43 18.96 4.01
C SER A 106 0.19 19.69 3.49
N TYR A 107 -0.84 18.96 3.07
CA TYR A 107 -2.10 19.56 2.63
C TYR A 107 -2.74 20.41 3.73
N SER A 108 -2.86 19.83 4.93
CA SER A 108 -3.51 20.49 6.06
C SER A 108 -2.73 21.74 6.53
N ALA A 109 -1.39 21.69 6.52
CA ALA A 109 -0.54 22.83 6.84
C ALA A 109 -0.67 23.94 5.78
N LEU A 110 -0.64 23.59 4.49
CA LEU A 110 -0.75 24.57 3.41
C LEU A 110 -2.14 25.20 3.33
N LYS A 111 -3.21 24.45 3.65
CA LYS A 111 -4.56 25.03 3.80
C LYS A 111 -4.63 26.04 4.93
N GLN A 112 -3.98 25.78 6.07
CA GLN A 112 -3.90 26.75 7.18
C GLN A 112 -3.13 28.01 6.82
N LEU A 113 -2.16 27.90 5.91
CA LEU A 113 -1.42 29.04 5.35
C LEU A 113 -2.21 29.84 4.29
N GLY A 114 -3.47 29.46 4.01
CA GLY A 114 -4.38 30.21 3.15
C GLY A 114 -4.38 29.80 1.68
N PHE A 115 -3.71 28.72 1.30
CA PHE A 115 -3.71 28.25 -0.08
C PHE A 115 -5.07 27.65 -0.49
N ALA A 116 -5.51 27.92 -1.71
CA ALA A 116 -6.72 27.31 -2.27
C ALA A 116 -6.46 25.83 -2.63
N SER A 117 -7.50 24.99 -2.53
CA SER A 117 -7.38 23.56 -2.81
C SER A 117 -6.90 23.30 -4.24
N GLN A 118 -7.37 24.09 -5.21
CA GLN A 118 -6.95 24.05 -6.61
C GLN A 118 -5.44 24.31 -6.80
N GLN A 119 -4.87 25.28 -6.08
CA GLN A 119 -3.45 25.61 -6.17
C GLN A 119 -2.57 24.47 -5.63
N LEU A 120 -3.03 23.83 -4.54
CA LEU A 120 -2.35 22.67 -3.96
C LEU A 120 -2.40 21.45 -4.88
N MET A 121 -3.52 21.25 -5.57
CA MET A 121 -3.68 20.21 -6.59
C MET A 121 -2.77 20.43 -7.80
N LEU A 122 -2.69 21.68 -8.31
CA LEU A 122 -1.75 22.05 -9.37
C LEU A 122 -0.29 21.81 -8.96
N GLY A 123 0.05 22.08 -7.70
CA GLY A 123 1.38 21.80 -7.14
C GLY A 123 1.82 20.33 -7.23
N MET A 124 0.87 19.38 -7.31
CA MET A 124 1.19 17.95 -7.45
C MET A 124 1.89 17.59 -8.75
N ILE A 125 1.81 18.45 -9.78
CA ILE A 125 2.52 18.23 -11.06
C ILE A 125 4.04 18.17 -10.86
N SER A 126 4.55 18.73 -9.74
CA SER A 126 5.95 18.59 -9.35
C SER A 126 6.35 17.15 -8.98
N VAL A 127 5.41 16.29 -8.59
CA VAL A 127 5.69 14.94 -8.06
C VAL A 127 6.26 14.01 -9.13
N PRO A 128 5.68 13.88 -10.35
CA PRO A 128 6.30 13.11 -11.43
C PRO A 128 7.69 13.61 -11.83
N ILE A 129 7.91 14.94 -11.78
CA ILE A 129 9.21 15.55 -12.07
C ILE A 129 10.24 15.14 -11.01
N PHE A 130 9.84 15.13 -9.73
CA PHE A 130 10.70 14.70 -8.64
C PHE A 130 10.99 13.19 -8.70
N GLU A 131 10.00 12.37 -9.06
CA GLU A 131 10.16 10.93 -9.29
C GLU A 131 11.17 10.64 -10.42
N ALA A 132 11.05 11.38 -11.53
CA ALA A 132 12.01 11.35 -12.63
C ALA A 132 13.45 11.65 -12.18
N ILE A 133 13.65 12.71 -11.38
CA ILE A 133 14.96 13.08 -10.84
C ILE A 133 15.54 11.94 -9.99
N ILE A 134 14.73 11.30 -9.14
CA ILE A 134 15.18 10.18 -8.31
C ILE A 134 15.54 8.97 -9.18
N PHE A 135 14.71 8.65 -10.17
CA PHE A 135 14.91 7.50 -11.05
C PHE A 135 16.22 7.62 -11.85
N TRP A 136 16.46 8.77 -12.49
CA TRP A 136 17.65 8.96 -13.32
C TRP A 136 18.89 9.40 -12.55
N GLY A 137 18.73 10.14 -11.45
CA GLY A 137 19.84 10.70 -10.69
C GLY A 137 20.34 9.80 -9.55
N LEU A 138 19.43 9.14 -8.82
CA LEU A 138 19.76 8.47 -7.55
C LEU A 138 19.83 6.95 -7.68
N LEU A 139 18.94 6.34 -8.47
CA LEU A 139 18.89 4.89 -8.61
C LEU A 139 20.11 4.36 -9.38
N ARG A 140 20.80 3.32 -8.86
CA ARG A 140 21.88 2.66 -9.62
C ARG A 140 21.28 1.80 -10.73
N HIS A 141 21.65 2.06 -11.98
CA HIS A 141 21.47 1.08 -13.05
C HIS A 141 22.54 0.00 -12.92
N LYS A 142 22.13 -1.25 -12.68
CA LYS A 142 23.04 -2.40 -12.72
C LYS A 142 23.56 -2.51 -14.16
N LYS A 143 24.85 -2.22 -14.39
CA LYS A 143 25.50 -2.55 -15.66
C LYS A 143 25.42 -4.07 -15.81
N VAL A 144 24.63 -4.56 -16.76
CA VAL A 144 24.70 -5.95 -17.18
C VAL A 144 26.08 -6.12 -17.78
N THR A 145 26.98 -6.77 -17.05
CA THR A 145 28.28 -7.13 -17.59
C THR A 145 28.02 -8.31 -18.53
N VAL A 146 27.80 -8.01 -19.80
CA VAL A 146 27.88 -9.02 -20.85
C VAL A 146 29.35 -9.45 -20.86
N ILE A 147 29.63 -10.66 -20.39
CA ILE A 147 30.94 -11.27 -20.60
C ILE A 147 31.04 -11.45 -22.12
N GLN A 148 31.73 -10.52 -22.78
CA GLN A 148 32.20 -10.74 -24.15
C GLN A 148 33.22 -11.87 -24.05
N ALA A 149 32.82 -13.06 -24.49
CA ALA A 149 33.75 -14.13 -24.78
C ALA A 149 34.60 -13.69 -25.98
N GLU A 150 35.72 -13.02 -25.71
CA GLU A 150 36.77 -12.85 -26.69
C GLU A 150 37.46 -14.20 -26.92
N ASN A 151 37.22 -14.74 -28.12
CA ASN A 151 38.01 -15.68 -28.89
C ASN A 151 39.25 -16.30 -28.22
N GLY A 152 39.09 -17.52 -27.73
CA GLY A 152 40.16 -18.48 -27.51
C GLY A 152 39.77 -19.82 -28.13
N HIS A 153 40.21 -20.05 -29.36
CA HIS A 153 40.12 -21.33 -30.05
C HIS A 153 40.93 -22.36 -29.25
N ASN A 154 40.31 -23.45 -28.79
CA ASN A 154 40.95 -24.76 -28.71
C ASN A 154 39.92 -25.85 -28.43
N GLU A 155 39.97 -26.85 -29.30
CA GLU A 155 39.17 -28.07 -29.32
C GLU A 155 39.37 -28.90 -28.05
N ASN A 156 38.26 -29.35 -27.47
CA ASN A 156 38.09 -30.69 -26.90
C ASN A 156 36.60 -30.91 -26.64
N ASN A 157 35.90 -31.25 -27.73
CA ASN A 157 34.54 -31.78 -27.70
C ASN A 157 34.58 -33.21 -27.12
N LYS A 158 34.07 -33.37 -25.88
CA LYS A 158 33.22 -34.51 -25.48
C LYS A 158 32.62 -34.49 -24.07
N ASP A 159 32.90 -33.50 -23.21
CA ASP A 159 32.35 -33.47 -21.84
C ASP A 159 31.47 -32.25 -21.50
N ILE A 160 30.99 -31.50 -22.51
CA ILE A 160 30.15 -30.30 -22.30
C ILE A 160 28.73 -30.54 -22.84
N GLU A 161 28.03 -31.54 -22.29
CA GLU A 161 26.57 -31.67 -22.51
C GLU A 161 25.74 -31.63 -21.21
N GLN A 162 26.34 -31.46 -20.02
CA GLN A 162 25.58 -31.54 -18.76
C GLN A 162 25.32 -30.23 -18.00
N HIS A 163 25.78 -29.07 -18.49
CA HIS A 163 25.45 -27.77 -17.86
C HIS A 163 24.96 -26.72 -18.85
N LYS A 164 24.13 -27.15 -19.81
CA LYS A 164 23.21 -26.24 -20.51
C LYS A 164 21.84 -26.38 -19.85
N GLU A 165 21.76 -26.03 -18.55
CA GLU A 165 20.46 -25.70 -17.95
C GLU A 165 19.93 -24.49 -18.69
N THR A 166 19.07 -24.80 -19.65
CA THR A 166 18.36 -23.84 -20.46
C THR A 166 17.55 -23.02 -19.48
N SER A 167 17.96 -21.79 -19.27
CA SER A 167 17.14 -20.71 -18.73
C SER A 167 16.03 -20.41 -19.74
N SER A 168 15.15 -21.38 -19.99
CA SER A 168 13.92 -21.15 -20.72
C SER A 168 12.99 -20.39 -19.77
N ALA A 169 12.61 -19.19 -20.17
CA ALA A 169 11.51 -18.49 -19.53
C ALA A 169 10.30 -19.45 -19.52
N PRO A 170 9.59 -19.60 -18.39
CA PRO A 170 8.50 -20.58 -18.30
C PRO A 170 7.42 -20.22 -19.33
N SER A 171 6.91 -21.26 -20.00
CA SER A 171 5.81 -21.13 -20.97
C SER A 171 4.60 -20.47 -20.31
N ILE A 172 3.78 -19.77 -21.09
CA ILE A 172 2.53 -19.14 -20.61
C ILE A 172 1.63 -20.17 -19.91
N ILE A 173 1.65 -21.43 -20.37
CA ILE A 173 0.90 -22.53 -19.76
C ILE A 173 1.44 -22.87 -18.36
N ASP A 174 2.76 -22.86 -18.18
CA ASP A 174 3.40 -23.11 -16.88
C ASP A 174 3.13 -21.96 -15.90
N ARG A 175 3.05 -20.73 -16.41
CA ARG A 175 2.65 -19.54 -15.66
C ARG A 175 1.20 -19.62 -15.18
N ILE A 176 0.27 -20.07 -16.03
CA ILE A 176 -1.15 -20.24 -15.67
C ILE A 176 -1.32 -21.37 -14.65
N LYS A 177 -0.61 -22.50 -14.81
CA LYS A 177 -0.65 -23.62 -13.85
C LYS A 177 -0.14 -23.24 -12.46
N PHE A 178 0.69 -22.20 -12.36
CA PHE A 178 1.20 -21.70 -11.09
C PHE A 178 0.22 -20.74 -10.36
N LEU A 179 -0.72 -20.14 -11.09
CA LEU A 179 -1.67 -19.16 -10.57
C LEU A 179 -2.49 -19.63 -9.35
N PRO A 180 -3.01 -20.88 -9.30
CA PRO A 180 -3.73 -21.38 -8.13
C PRO A 180 -2.88 -21.38 -6.86
N LYS A 181 -1.56 -21.62 -6.97
CA LYS A 181 -0.64 -21.59 -5.83
C LYS A 181 -0.42 -20.17 -5.28
N LEU A 182 -0.71 -19.14 -6.08
CA LEU A 182 -0.64 -17.74 -5.67
C LEU A 182 -1.95 -17.25 -5.03
N LEU A 183 -3.06 -17.96 -5.20
CA LEU A 183 -4.36 -17.58 -4.60
C LEU A 183 -4.31 -17.53 -3.07
N LYS A 184 -3.46 -18.34 -2.42
CA LYS A 184 -3.22 -18.25 -0.96
C LYS A 184 -2.71 -16.89 -0.49
N TYR A 185 -2.16 -16.09 -1.41
CA TYR A 185 -1.72 -14.71 -1.17
C TYR A 185 -2.71 -13.71 -1.75
N ALA A 186 -3.19 -13.95 -2.97
CA ALA A 186 -4.07 -13.03 -3.69
C ALA A 186 -5.43 -12.85 -3.00
N ILE A 187 -6.06 -13.94 -2.52
CA ILE A 187 -7.39 -13.88 -1.89
C ILE A 187 -7.36 -13.06 -0.59
N PRO A 188 -6.45 -13.34 0.39
CA PRO A 188 -6.34 -12.49 1.57
C PRO A 188 -6.05 -11.03 1.23
N LEU A 189 -5.18 -10.77 0.23
CA LEU A 189 -4.84 -9.42 -0.17
C LEU A 189 -6.05 -8.69 -0.77
N PHE A 190 -6.81 -9.35 -1.64
CA PHE A 190 -8.07 -8.84 -2.19
C PHE A 190 -9.04 -8.43 -1.08
N VAL A 191 -9.28 -9.31 -0.10
CA VAL A 191 -10.21 -9.05 1.01
C VAL A 191 -9.75 -7.84 1.83
N ILE A 192 -8.46 -7.79 2.16
CA ILE A 192 -7.91 -6.70 2.96
C ILE A 192 -8.04 -5.36 2.24
N TYR A 193 -7.68 -5.32 0.95
CA TYR A 193 -7.76 -4.10 0.16
C TYR A 193 -9.20 -3.66 -0.10
N PHE A 194 -10.11 -4.60 -0.37
CA PHE A 194 -11.54 -4.32 -0.44
C PHE A 194 -12.02 -3.66 0.86
N SER A 195 -11.80 -4.31 2.00
CA SER A 195 -12.26 -3.81 3.30
C SER A 195 -11.64 -2.46 3.65
N GLN A 196 -10.34 -2.31 3.46
CA GLN A 196 -9.60 -1.08 3.72
C GLN A 196 -10.14 0.09 2.88
N TYR A 197 -10.29 -0.08 1.58
CA TYR A 197 -10.77 0.99 0.72
C TYR A 197 -12.25 1.30 0.95
N PHE A 198 -13.06 0.29 1.22
CA PHE A 198 -14.47 0.49 1.54
C PHE A 198 -14.66 1.29 2.84
N ILE A 199 -13.85 1.01 3.86
CA ILE A 199 -13.82 1.79 5.11
C ILE A 199 -13.39 3.24 4.83
N ASN A 200 -12.21 3.43 4.22
CA ASN A 200 -11.60 4.75 4.04
C ASN A 200 -12.40 5.67 3.11
N GLN A 201 -12.94 5.11 2.02
CA GLN A 201 -13.66 5.89 1.02
C GLN A 201 -15.16 5.93 1.30
N GLY A 202 -15.76 4.86 1.82
CA GLY A 202 -17.22 4.75 2.00
C GLY A 202 -17.73 5.09 3.41
N LEU A 203 -17.05 4.64 4.46
CA LEU A 203 -17.61 4.69 5.82
C LEU A 203 -17.13 5.89 6.65
N PHE A 204 -15.89 6.34 6.48
CA PHE A 204 -15.33 7.43 7.29
C PHE A 204 -16.11 8.73 7.23
N GLU A 205 -16.67 9.07 6.08
CA GLU A 205 -17.46 10.30 5.92
C GLU A 205 -18.81 10.24 6.66
N LEU A 206 -19.34 9.04 6.87
CA LEU A 206 -20.63 8.81 7.52
C LEU A 206 -20.49 8.83 9.05
N ILE A 207 -19.33 8.43 9.59
CA ILE A 207 -19.10 8.42 11.03
C ILE A 207 -18.85 9.85 11.52
N TYR A 208 -19.73 10.35 12.37
CA TYR A 208 -19.65 11.72 12.89
C TYR A 208 -20.06 11.79 14.37
N PHE A 209 -19.32 12.58 15.13
CA PHE A 209 -19.57 12.88 16.53
C PHE A 209 -19.90 14.36 16.69
N PRO A 210 -21.17 14.73 16.95
CA PRO A 210 -21.54 16.12 17.19
C PRO A 210 -21.09 16.59 18.59
N LYS A 211 -21.03 17.91 18.79
CA LYS A 211 -20.77 18.57 20.09
C LYS A 211 -19.36 18.30 20.68
N ILE A 212 -18.36 18.04 19.83
CA ILE A 212 -16.94 17.99 20.21
C ILE A 212 -16.16 19.15 19.58
N TRP A 213 -14.91 19.38 20.01
CA TRP A 213 -14.08 20.48 19.51
C TRP A 213 -13.72 20.38 18.01
N LEU A 214 -13.93 19.21 17.38
CA LEU A 214 -13.62 18.96 15.97
C LEU A 214 -14.87 19.10 15.10
N SER A 215 -14.76 19.85 14.01
CA SER A 215 -15.77 19.88 12.95
C SER A 215 -15.87 18.53 12.22
N LYS A 216 -16.95 18.28 11.46
CA LYS A 216 -17.08 17.07 10.62
C LYS A 216 -15.89 16.89 9.68
N ALA A 217 -15.45 17.98 9.04
CA ALA A 217 -14.29 17.97 8.14
C ALA A 217 -12.98 17.64 8.88
N ASP A 218 -12.79 18.18 10.09
CA ASP A 218 -11.60 17.90 10.88
C ASP A 218 -11.57 16.47 11.40
N GLN A 219 -12.72 15.93 11.83
CA GLN A 219 -12.84 14.51 12.21
C GLN A 219 -12.42 13.59 11.06
N TYR A 220 -12.93 13.84 9.85
CA TYR A 220 -12.54 13.10 8.65
C TYR A 220 -11.03 13.18 8.37
N ARG A 221 -10.43 14.37 8.43
CA ARG A 221 -8.97 14.56 8.24
C ARG A 221 -8.15 13.81 9.28
N TRP A 222 -8.56 13.85 10.55
CA TRP A 222 -7.87 13.17 11.63
C TRP A 222 -8.04 11.65 11.57
N PHE A 223 -9.20 11.14 11.12
CA PHE A 223 -9.39 9.72 10.82
C PHE A 223 -8.40 9.26 9.74
N GLN A 224 -8.31 10.00 8.63
CA GLN A 224 -7.34 9.71 7.58
C GLN A 224 -5.90 9.80 8.09
N ALA A 225 -5.55 10.83 8.86
CA ALA A 225 -4.21 10.97 9.42
C ALA A 225 -3.84 9.78 10.34
N THR A 226 -4.77 9.36 11.21
CA THR A 226 -4.58 8.22 12.12
C THR A 226 -4.36 6.92 11.35
N TYR A 227 -5.17 6.69 10.32
CA TYR A 227 -5.02 5.57 9.40
C TYR A 227 -3.64 5.56 8.72
N GLN A 228 -3.17 6.71 8.21
CA GLN A 228 -1.85 6.78 7.56
C GLN A 228 -0.70 6.58 8.54
N ILE A 229 -0.82 7.09 9.77
CA ILE A 229 0.17 6.88 10.83
C ILE A 229 0.28 5.38 11.15
N SER A 230 -0.83 4.68 11.29
CA SER A 230 -0.80 3.24 11.56
C SER A 230 -0.26 2.42 10.38
N VAL A 231 -0.63 2.77 9.13
CA VAL A 231 -0.04 2.13 7.93
C VAL A 231 1.48 2.32 7.91
N PHE A 232 1.97 3.51 8.21
CA PHE A 232 3.40 3.80 8.25
C PHE A 232 4.12 3.00 9.34
N ILE A 233 3.58 2.97 10.56
CA ILE A 233 4.12 2.16 11.67
C ILE A 233 4.19 0.69 11.25
N SER A 234 3.11 0.17 10.66
CA SER A 234 3.01 -1.24 10.27
C SER A 234 4.01 -1.62 9.18
N ARG A 235 4.13 -0.83 8.11
CA ARG A 235 5.06 -1.08 7.01
C ARG A 235 6.52 -0.94 7.44
N SER A 236 6.81 -0.04 8.37
CA SER A 236 8.17 0.16 8.91
C SER A 236 8.58 -0.95 9.88
N SER A 237 7.61 -1.60 10.53
CA SER A 237 7.87 -2.65 11.54
C SER A 237 7.99 -4.06 10.96
N ILE A 238 7.98 -4.23 9.63
CA ILE A 238 7.92 -5.56 9.01
C ILE A 238 9.12 -6.47 9.34
N ASN A 239 10.31 -5.88 9.52
CA ASN A 239 11.51 -6.65 9.83
C ASN A 239 11.57 -7.08 11.31
N LEU A 240 10.71 -6.51 12.17
CA LEU A 240 10.69 -6.77 13.60
C LEU A 240 9.71 -7.89 13.97
N ILE A 241 8.62 -8.06 13.21
CA ILE A 241 7.54 -8.98 13.59
C ILE A 241 7.27 -10.04 12.52
N ASN A 242 7.51 -11.31 12.90
CA ASN A 242 7.43 -12.46 12.01
C ASN A 242 6.16 -13.30 12.23
N PHE A 243 5.05 -12.88 11.62
CA PHE A 243 3.83 -13.69 11.52
C PHE A 243 3.72 -14.36 10.15
N LYS A 244 3.41 -15.67 10.13
CA LYS A 244 3.26 -16.42 8.88
C LYS A 244 1.85 -16.30 8.28
N ALA A 245 0.81 -16.05 9.07
CA ALA A 245 -0.58 -16.11 8.60
C ALA A 245 -1.13 -14.76 8.07
N VAL A 246 -1.03 -14.51 6.76
CA VAL A 246 -1.66 -13.33 6.12
C VAL A 246 -3.19 -13.40 6.16
N TRP A 247 -3.75 -14.60 6.09
CA TRP A 247 -5.20 -14.81 6.19
C TRP A 247 -5.78 -14.31 7.52
N LEU A 248 -5.00 -14.36 8.62
CA LEU A 248 -5.44 -13.86 9.91
C LEU A 248 -5.67 -12.35 9.87
N LEU A 249 -4.79 -11.62 9.17
CA LEU A 249 -4.97 -10.18 8.96
C LEU A 249 -6.22 -9.88 8.11
N ALA A 250 -6.57 -10.74 7.15
CA ALA A 250 -7.80 -10.60 6.37
C ALA A 250 -9.06 -10.80 7.21
N VAL A 251 -9.04 -11.76 8.13
CA VAL A 251 -10.15 -11.99 9.08
C VAL A 251 -10.28 -10.80 10.03
N LEU A 252 -9.18 -10.34 10.64
CA LEU A 252 -9.19 -9.17 11.52
C LEU A 252 -9.66 -7.90 10.81
N GLN A 253 -9.23 -7.70 9.55
CA GLN A 253 -9.68 -6.59 8.73
C GLN A 253 -11.18 -6.66 8.41
N SER A 254 -11.70 -7.86 8.17
CA SER A 254 -13.13 -8.08 7.94
C SER A 254 -13.96 -7.79 9.20
N ILE A 255 -13.45 -8.14 10.38
CA ILE A 255 -14.09 -7.80 11.66
C ILE A 255 -14.13 -6.27 11.86
N ASN A 256 -13.03 -5.56 11.57
CA ASN A 256 -13.00 -4.10 11.61
C ASN A 256 -14.01 -3.46 10.65
N LEU A 257 -14.11 -3.98 9.42
CA LEU A 257 -15.11 -3.53 8.45
C LEU A 257 -16.53 -3.68 9.00
N ILE A 258 -16.86 -4.85 9.55
CA ILE A 258 -18.18 -5.09 10.13
C ILE A 258 -18.44 -4.11 11.28
N TYR A 259 -17.47 -3.92 12.18
CA TYR A 259 -17.61 -2.98 13.29
C TYR A 259 -17.92 -1.55 12.80
N LEU A 260 -17.12 -1.03 11.86
CA LEU A 260 -17.27 0.34 11.35
C LEU A 260 -18.52 0.52 10.49
N LEU A 261 -18.95 -0.53 9.78
CA LEU A 261 -20.21 -0.51 9.04
C LEU A 261 -21.40 -0.41 10.00
N PHE A 262 -21.40 -1.20 11.08
CA PHE A 262 -22.44 -1.11 12.13
C PHE A 262 -22.39 0.25 12.84
N GLU A 263 -21.21 0.81 13.09
CA GLU A 263 -21.09 2.16 13.64
C GLU A 263 -21.70 3.21 12.71
N ALA A 264 -21.45 3.14 11.39
CA ALA A 264 -22.02 4.06 10.42
C ALA A 264 -23.56 3.95 10.30
N ILE A 265 -24.11 2.76 10.57
CA ILE A 265 -25.57 2.52 10.54
C ILE A 265 -26.23 2.99 11.84
N TYR A 266 -25.71 2.52 12.99
CA TYR A 266 -26.38 2.60 14.29
C TYR A 266 -25.83 3.66 15.25
N TYR A 267 -24.61 4.16 15.03
CA TYR A 267 -23.94 5.11 15.93
C TYR A 267 -23.98 4.64 17.39
N PHE A 268 -23.50 3.42 17.65
CA PHE A 268 -23.54 2.83 18.99
C PHE A 268 -22.32 3.19 19.87
N THR A 269 -21.18 3.56 19.27
CA THR A 269 -19.94 3.86 19.98
C THR A 269 -19.97 5.22 20.69
N PRO A 270 -19.99 5.31 22.03
CA PRO A 270 -20.20 6.60 22.70
C PRO A 270 -19.03 7.58 22.61
N ASN A 271 -17.83 7.11 22.29
CA ASN A 271 -16.60 7.90 22.36
C ASN A 271 -15.78 7.83 21.06
N ILE A 272 -15.42 9.00 20.52
CA ILE A 272 -14.62 9.14 19.30
C ILE A 272 -13.24 8.47 19.40
N TYR A 273 -12.63 8.40 20.59
CA TYR A 273 -11.31 7.76 20.78
C TYR A 273 -11.34 6.26 20.49
N VAL A 274 -12.49 5.59 20.69
CA VAL A 274 -12.65 4.18 20.31
C VAL A 274 -12.59 4.03 18.79
N ILE A 275 -13.21 4.96 18.05
CA ILE A 275 -13.14 4.99 16.59
C ILE A 275 -11.72 5.24 16.11
N PHE A 276 -11.01 6.21 16.71
CA PHE A 276 -9.59 6.42 16.42
C PHE A 276 -8.76 5.16 16.65
N PHE A 277 -9.01 4.42 17.73
CA PHE A 277 -8.31 3.17 18.00
C PHE A 277 -8.64 2.07 16.97
N VAL A 278 -9.90 1.90 16.58
CA VAL A 278 -10.31 0.93 15.55
C VAL A 278 -9.68 1.26 14.19
N ILE A 279 -9.67 2.55 13.81
CA ILE A 279 -9.00 3.03 12.59
C ILE A 279 -7.49 2.81 12.65
N PHE A 280 -6.89 3.01 13.83
CA PHE A 280 -5.48 2.70 14.03
C PHE A 280 -5.21 1.21 13.79
N LEU A 281 -6.04 0.30 14.32
CA LEU A 281 -5.92 -1.14 14.05
C LEU A 281 -6.13 -1.49 12.57
N GLU A 282 -7.09 -0.86 11.90
CA GLU A 282 -7.33 -1.03 10.47
C GLU A 282 -6.06 -0.74 9.65
N GLY A 283 -5.43 0.41 9.84
CA GLY A 283 -4.20 0.72 9.11
C GLY A 283 -3.01 -0.16 9.51
N LEU A 284 -2.96 -0.67 10.75
CA LEU A 284 -1.97 -1.68 11.14
C LEU A 284 -2.13 -2.98 10.33
N PHE A 285 -3.35 -3.50 10.21
CA PHE A 285 -3.62 -4.74 9.50
C PHE A 285 -3.40 -4.59 7.99
N GLY A 286 -3.90 -3.50 7.40
CA GLY A 286 -3.73 -3.18 5.98
C GLY A 286 -2.27 -2.99 5.59
N GLY A 287 -1.53 -2.16 6.33
CA GLY A 287 -0.10 -1.91 6.11
C GLY A 287 0.75 -3.19 6.24
N GLY A 288 0.44 -4.00 7.26
CA GLY A 288 1.19 -5.20 7.59
C GLY A 288 0.97 -6.31 6.58
N ALA A 289 -0.27 -6.52 6.15
CA ALA A 289 -0.61 -7.54 5.17
C ALA A 289 0.03 -7.31 3.81
N TYR A 290 0.05 -6.06 3.34
CA TYR A 290 0.75 -5.69 2.10
C TYR A 290 2.21 -6.13 2.19
N ALA A 291 2.96 -5.53 3.11
CA ALA A 291 4.38 -5.72 3.20
C ALA A 291 4.72 -7.22 3.46
N LYS A 292 3.94 -7.90 4.30
CA LYS A 292 4.19 -9.32 4.66
C LYS A 292 3.95 -10.27 3.50
N THR A 293 2.97 -9.98 2.65
CA THR A 293 2.70 -10.78 1.45
C THR A 293 3.91 -10.77 0.51
N PHE A 294 4.46 -9.58 0.23
CA PHE A 294 5.66 -9.44 -0.60
C PHE A 294 6.89 -10.11 0.04
N TYR A 295 7.05 -9.99 1.37
CA TYR A 295 8.11 -10.67 2.09
C TYR A 295 8.01 -12.20 1.95
N ARG A 296 6.82 -12.78 2.15
CA ARG A 296 6.62 -14.24 2.02
C ARG A 296 6.86 -14.74 0.61
N ILE A 297 6.43 -14.00 -0.41
CA ILE A 297 6.69 -14.37 -1.81
C ILE A 297 8.20 -14.36 -2.08
N SER A 298 8.93 -13.39 -1.54
CA SER A 298 10.39 -13.31 -1.70
C SER A 298 11.15 -14.47 -1.05
N GLU A 299 10.54 -15.15 -0.07
CA GLU A 299 11.15 -16.25 0.69
C GLU A 299 10.66 -17.64 0.25
N GLU A 300 9.38 -17.79 -0.04
CA GLU A 300 8.76 -19.08 -0.38
C GLU A 300 8.77 -19.40 -1.87
N VAL A 301 8.95 -18.42 -2.76
CA VAL A 301 8.90 -18.63 -4.22
C VAL A 301 10.32 -18.75 -4.80
N PRO A 302 10.61 -19.82 -5.59
CA PRO A 302 11.88 -19.98 -6.29
C PRO A 302 12.23 -18.78 -7.18
N GLU A 303 13.53 -18.47 -7.30
CA GLU A 303 14.04 -17.29 -8.03
C GLU A 303 13.42 -17.13 -9.43
N HIS A 304 13.32 -18.24 -10.19
CA HIS A 304 12.80 -18.28 -11.55
C HIS A 304 11.34 -17.82 -11.69
N GLN A 305 10.51 -18.01 -10.66
CA GLN A 305 9.08 -17.68 -10.68
C GLN A 305 8.74 -16.48 -9.79
N ARG A 306 9.70 -15.99 -9.01
CA ARG A 306 9.51 -14.91 -8.03
C ARG A 306 9.06 -13.61 -8.67
N GLN A 307 9.72 -13.20 -9.76
CA GLN A 307 9.38 -11.96 -10.46
C GLN A 307 7.94 -11.95 -10.99
N PHE A 308 7.53 -13.05 -11.64
CA PHE A 308 6.17 -13.24 -12.13
C PHE A 308 5.14 -13.23 -10.98
N SER A 309 5.46 -13.91 -9.88
CA SER A 309 4.60 -13.96 -8.69
C SER A 309 4.40 -12.60 -8.05
N MET A 310 5.48 -11.84 -7.89
CA MET A 310 5.44 -10.48 -7.35
C MET A 310 4.60 -9.57 -8.25
N ALA A 311 4.75 -9.68 -9.58
CA ALA A 311 3.95 -8.91 -10.53
C ALA A 311 2.45 -9.23 -10.46
N ILE A 312 2.06 -10.51 -10.43
CA ILE A 312 0.64 -10.90 -10.31
C ILE A 312 0.04 -10.42 -8.99
N ILE A 313 0.75 -10.64 -7.89
CA ILE A 313 0.24 -10.26 -6.58
C ILE A 313 0.09 -8.74 -6.45
N THR A 314 0.97 -7.99 -7.11
CA THR A 314 0.87 -6.54 -7.24
C THR A 314 -0.41 -6.08 -7.95
N VAL A 315 -0.96 -6.87 -8.86
CA VAL A 315 -2.21 -6.58 -9.59
C VAL A 315 -3.44 -7.10 -8.83
N SER A 316 -3.25 -8.08 -7.93
CA SER A 316 -4.36 -8.76 -7.26
C SER A 316 -5.17 -7.90 -6.27
N ASP A 317 -4.63 -6.76 -5.83
CA ASP A 317 -5.35 -5.80 -4.98
C ASP A 317 -6.38 -4.96 -5.76
N THR A 318 -6.12 -4.70 -7.04
CA THR A 318 -6.90 -3.78 -7.88
C THR A 318 -8.37 -4.17 -8.00
N PRO A 319 -8.74 -5.44 -8.23
CA PRO A 319 -10.16 -5.85 -8.23
C PRO A 319 -10.86 -5.58 -6.90
N GLY A 320 -10.15 -5.72 -5.77
CA GLY A 320 -10.69 -5.47 -4.43
C GLY A 320 -11.00 -3.99 -4.23
N VAL A 321 -10.09 -3.12 -4.64
CA VAL A 321 -10.30 -1.67 -4.56
C VAL A 321 -11.40 -1.20 -5.51
N ALA A 322 -11.42 -1.70 -6.74
CA ALA A 322 -12.46 -1.36 -7.70
C ALA A 322 -13.85 -1.76 -7.19
N LEU A 323 -13.97 -2.97 -6.64
CA LEU A 323 -15.21 -3.44 -6.04
C LEU A 323 -15.62 -2.58 -4.83
N ALA A 324 -14.66 -2.17 -3.99
CA ALA A 324 -14.94 -1.29 -2.87
C ALA A 324 -15.55 0.04 -3.32
N GLY A 325 -15.00 0.67 -4.37
CA GLY A 325 -15.55 1.89 -4.94
C GLY A 325 -16.96 1.71 -5.52
N ILE A 326 -17.20 0.60 -6.23
CA ILE A 326 -18.53 0.27 -6.79
C ILE A 326 -19.56 0.05 -5.69
N VAL A 327 -19.21 -0.67 -4.62
CA VAL A 327 -20.13 -1.00 -3.52
C VAL A 327 -20.33 0.18 -2.56
N ALA A 328 -19.35 1.09 -2.44
CA ALA A 328 -19.44 2.22 -1.53
C ALA A 328 -20.61 3.15 -1.85
N LEU A 329 -20.84 3.46 -3.14
CA LEU A 329 -21.93 4.34 -3.57
C LEU A 329 -23.34 3.85 -3.17
N PRO A 330 -23.79 2.63 -3.57
CA PRO A 330 -25.12 2.16 -3.19
C PRO A 330 -25.27 1.96 -1.68
N VAL A 331 -24.20 1.58 -0.97
CA VAL A 331 -24.24 1.47 0.49
C VAL A 331 -24.37 2.84 1.15
N HIS A 332 -23.66 3.85 0.64
CA HIS A 332 -23.77 5.22 1.11
C HIS A 332 -25.21 5.73 0.96
N ASP A 333 -25.81 5.58 -0.24
CA ASP A 333 -27.19 5.97 -0.49
C ASP A 333 -28.18 5.23 0.43
N ALA A 334 -27.98 3.92 0.62
CA ALA A 334 -28.79 3.12 1.54
C ALA A 334 -28.70 3.63 2.99
N ILE A 335 -27.51 3.97 3.46
CA ILE A 335 -27.29 4.49 4.82
C ILE A 335 -27.88 5.89 4.98
N CYS A 336 -27.75 6.77 3.98
CA CYS A 336 -28.27 8.14 4.04
C CYS A 336 -29.81 8.20 4.03
N ASN A 337 -30.48 7.18 3.47
CA ASN A 337 -31.94 7.02 3.52
C ASN A 337 -32.46 6.46 4.85
N LEU A 338 -31.58 6.00 5.76
CA LEU A 338 -32.00 5.56 7.10
C LEU A 338 -32.39 6.74 7.99
N PRO A 339 -33.28 6.53 8.98
CA PRO A 339 -33.65 7.56 9.94
C PRO A 339 -32.42 8.13 10.66
N ILE A 340 -32.54 9.39 11.09
CA ILE A 340 -31.49 10.10 11.81
C ILE A 340 -31.17 9.33 13.10
N PRO A 341 -29.90 8.94 13.32
CA PRO A 341 -29.48 8.27 14.54
C PRO A 341 -29.64 9.18 15.77
N SER A 342 -29.93 8.58 16.92
CA SER A 342 -30.14 9.27 18.20
C SER A 342 -28.98 10.19 18.62
N ARG A 343 -27.74 9.87 18.20
CA ARG A 343 -26.55 10.70 18.48
C ARG A 343 -26.56 12.04 17.73
N LEU A 344 -27.24 12.12 16.59
CA LEU A 344 -27.28 13.31 15.72
C LEU A 344 -28.46 14.24 16.02
N LEU A 345 -29.37 13.82 16.90
CA LEU A 345 -30.43 14.66 17.50
C LEU A 345 -29.85 15.42 18.71
#